data_AF-R5AJR0-F1
#
_entry.id   AF-R5AJR0-F1
#
_cell.length_a   1.000
_cell.length_b   1.000
_cell.length_c   1.000
_cell.angle_alpha   90.00
_cell.angle_beta   90.00
_cell.angle_gamma   90.00
#
_symmetry.space_group_name_H-M   'P 1'
#
loop_
_entity.id
_entity.type
_entity.pdbx_description
1 polymer ?
#
loop_
_entity_poly.entity_id
_entity_poly.type
_entity_poly.pdbx_seq_one_letter_code
_entity_poly.pdbx_strand_id
1 'polypeptide(L)'
;MKRLLRICGIAAACLAVLLVLWHNIANYAAAMKKTEQGDYASAAASLENIWIKALFPAKGNAYLSGVQAMQEGNFAEAFALFDGLKPYRSSADLAMEAQYRMAGALLQSGEYDQAAAQYEALGEYRDSAMLYNESLYSAAVQLLAEKSYAEAIEALRTLRDAGYEKAADALNAAYYVWAIECADAGDYLSAYRIVQLSDGSYQESDELIAALRNGLYEQAKQCYAGGERELAKEMFTELPGFERSDDYIRLINAFFGVYKEPILTDLAGFEDANDIILMNWNNARFFLEGQWKSGGYYYNFTRGADDVFTFETNLPYIDWGDYFDVRYGYFLECKVDTDETVENYWISIMNSNTIRVSAFKTGETFTLYRQF
;
A
#
# COMPACT_ATOMS: atom_id res chain seq x y z
N MET A 1 -32.57 -89.18 29.91
CA MET A 1 -31.44 -88.68 29.09
C MET A 1 -31.82 -87.52 28.15
N LYS A 2 -32.81 -87.65 27.25
CA LYS A 2 -33.22 -86.57 26.31
C LYS A 2 -33.68 -85.24 26.95
N ARG A 3 -34.33 -85.25 28.13
CA ARG A 3 -34.75 -84.03 28.86
C ARG A 3 -33.57 -83.26 29.46
N LEU A 4 -32.59 -83.95 30.04
CA LEU A 4 -31.37 -83.35 30.60
C LEU A 4 -30.49 -82.70 29.52
N LEU A 5 -30.30 -83.37 28.38
CA LEU A 5 -29.60 -82.80 27.21
C LEU A 5 -30.29 -81.54 26.66
N ARG A 6 -31.63 -81.50 26.65
CA ARG A 6 -32.39 -80.29 26.28
C ARG A 6 -32.22 -79.15 27.30
N ILE A 7 -32.26 -79.46 28.60
CA ILE A 7 -32.06 -78.45 29.66
C ILE A 7 -30.64 -77.88 29.63
N CYS A 8 -29.63 -78.74 29.49
CA CYS A 8 -28.23 -78.29 29.32
C CYS A 8 -28.03 -77.47 28.04
N GLY A 9 -28.66 -77.85 26.93
CA GLY A 9 -28.61 -77.07 25.68
C GLY A 9 -29.26 -75.70 25.79
N ILE A 10 -30.42 -75.60 26.46
CA ILE A 10 -31.09 -74.32 26.74
C ILE A 10 -30.24 -73.45 27.67
N ALA A 11 -29.67 -74.03 28.73
CA ALA A 11 -28.81 -73.31 29.66
C ALA A 11 -27.54 -72.77 28.98
N ALA A 12 -26.91 -73.56 28.10
CA ALA A 12 -25.75 -73.13 27.32
C ALA A 12 -26.11 -72.00 26.33
N ALA A 13 -27.27 -72.07 25.67
CA ALA A 13 -27.75 -71.01 24.80
C ALA A 13 -28.04 -69.72 25.58
N CYS A 14 -28.69 -69.81 26.75
CA CYS A 14 -28.92 -68.67 27.63
C CYS A 14 -27.58 -68.06 28.11
N LEU A 15 -26.60 -68.88 28.47
CA LEU A 15 -25.27 -68.42 28.87
C LEU A 15 -24.56 -67.67 27.72
N ALA A 16 -24.63 -68.19 26.49
CA ALA A 16 -24.06 -67.54 25.32
C ALA A 16 -24.70 -66.17 25.07
N VAL A 17 -26.04 -66.07 25.17
CA VAL A 17 -26.75 -64.79 25.06
C VAL A 17 -26.32 -63.82 26.16
N LEU A 18 -26.20 -64.28 27.41
CA LEU A 18 -25.74 -63.44 28.53
C LEU A 18 -24.31 -62.93 28.33
N LEU A 19 -23.41 -63.76 27.80
CA LEU A 19 -22.04 -63.35 27.48
C LEU A 19 -21.99 -62.30 26.37
N VAL A 20 -22.80 -62.45 25.33
CA VAL A 20 -22.93 -61.45 24.26
C VAL A 20 -23.47 -60.13 24.81
N LEU A 21 -24.51 -60.18 25.65
CA LEU A 21 -25.06 -58.99 26.30
C LEU A 21 -24.01 -58.31 27.20
N TRP A 22 -23.29 -59.09 28.02
CA TRP A 22 -22.26 -58.58 28.90
C TRP A 22 -21.09 -57.95 28.13
N HIS A 23 -20.64 -58.57 27.03
CA HIS A 23 -19.62 -58.01 26.15
C HIS A 23 -20.02 -56.64 25.59
N ASN A 24 -21.24 -56.53 25.05
CA ASN A 24 -21.76 -55.25 24.54
C ASN A 24 -21.85 -54.20 25.65
N ILE A 25 -22.37 -54.56 26.83
CA ILE A 25 -22.49 -53.64 27.97
C ILE A 25 -21.12 -53.15 28.44
N ALA A 26 -20.13 -54.05 28.53
CA ALA A 26 -18.78 -53.71 28.94
C ALA A 26 -18.11 -52.74 27.96
N ASN A 27 -18.21 -53.01 26.65
CA ASN A 27 -17.64 -52.14 25.62
C ASN A 27 -18.35 -50.79 25.53
N TYR A 28 -19.68 -50.75 25.68
CA TYR A 28 -20.43 -49.50 25.74
C TYR A 28 -20.04 -48.67 26.96
N ALA A 29 -19.96 -49.28 28.15
CA ALA A 29 -19.52 -48.59 29.36
C ALA A 29 -18.08 -48.10 29.25
N ALA A 30 -17.19 -48.88 28.63
CA ALA A 30 -15.82 -48.49 28.36
C ALA A 30 -15.75 -47.31 27.38
N ALA A 31 -16.52 -47.34 26.28
CA ALA A 31 -16.60 -46.26 25.31
C ALA A 31 -17.02 -44.96 26.00
N MET A 32 -18.15 -44.99 26.72
CA MET A 32 -18.66 -43.84 27.45
C MET A 32 -17.64 -43.29 28.44
N LYS A 33 -17.00 -44.17 29.24
CA LYS A 33 -15.99 -43.76 30.24
C LYS A 33 -14.79 -43.08 29.59
N LYS A 34 -14.26 -43.65 28.50
CA LYS A 34 -13.11 -43.12 27.78
C LYS A 34 -13.42 -41.79 27.10
N THR A 35 -14.65 -41.62 26.58
CA THR A 35 -15.11 -40.32 26.06
C THR A 35 -15.06 -39.23 27.12
N GLU A 36 -15.58 -39.49 28.33
CA GLU A 36 -15.53 -38.51 29.43
C GLU A 36 -14.10 -38.24 29.91
N GLN A 37 -13.14 -39.11 29.56
CA GLN A 37 -11.71 -38.93 29.82
C GLN A 37 -10.98 -38.24 28.66
N GLY A 38 -11.65 -37.93 27.55
CA GLY A 38 -11.05 -37.35 26.35
C GLY A 38 -10.24 -38.33 25.48
N ASP A 39 -10.23 -39.62 25.81
CA ASP A 39 -9.53 -40.66 25.03
C ASP A 39 -10.42 -41.16 23.88
N TYR A 40 -10.58 -40.32 22.86
CA TYR A 40 -11.48 -40.58 21.73
C TYR A 40 -11.03 -41.77 20.88
N ALA A 41 -9.74 -41.98 20.71
CA ALA A 41 -9.19 -43.12 19.97
C ALA A 41 -9.56 -44.45 20.64
N SER A 42 -9.32 -44.56 21.96
CA SER A 42 -9.69 -45.77 22.68
C SER A 42 -11.21 -45.91 22.86
N ALA A 43 -11.96 -44.80 22.91
CA ALA A 43 -13.41 -44.81 22.93
C ALA A 43 -13.95 -45.39 21.61
N ALA A 44 -13.48 -44.90 20.46
CA ALA A 44 -13.81 -45.42 19.13
C ALA A 44 -13.48 -46.92 19.00
N ALA A 45 -12.29 -47.36 19.46
CA ALA A 45 -11.95 -48.78 19.49
C ALA A 45 -12.93 -49.63 20.34
N SER A 46 -13.52 -49.04 21.39
CA SER A 46 -14.52 -49.74 22.20
C SER A 46 -15.86 -49.83 21.46
N LEU A 47 -16.18 -48.86 20.61
CA LEU A 47 -17.39 -48.85 19.77
C LEU A 47 -17.35 -49.90 18.67
N GLU A 48 -16.19 -50.14 18.07
CA GLU A 48 -16.00 -51.19 17.07
C GLU A 48 -16.32 -52.59 17.63
N ASN A 49 -16.19 -52.77 18.95
CA ASN A 49 -16.48 -54.01 19.65
C ASN A 49 -17.93 -54.11 20.18
N ILE A 50 -18.82 -53.19 19.79
CA ILE A 50 -20.25 -53.26 20.10
C ILE A 50 -21.01 -53.87 18.91
N TRP A 51 -21.46 -55.11 19.06
CA TRP A 51 -22.17 -55.85 18.01
C TRP A 51 -23.65 -55.50 17.91
N ILE A 52 -24.29 -55.07 19.00
CA ILE A 52 -25.73 -54.84 19.08
C ILE A 52 -26.00 -53.44 19.63
N LYS A 53 -25.81 -52.41 18.79
CA LYS A 53 -26.07 -51.00 19.17
C LYS A 53 -27.50 -50.74 19.64
N ALA A 54 -28.47 -51.52 19.15
CA ALA A 54 -29.88 -51.42 19.53
C ALA A 54 -30.17 -51.73 21.02
N LEU A 55 -29.19 -52.29 21.76
CA LEU A 55 -29.31 -52.50 23.21
C LEU A 55 -29.26 -51.19 24.00
N PHE A 56 -28.76 -50.11 23.41
CA PHE A 56 -28.44 -48.87 24.13
C PHE A 56 -29.36 -47.71 23.75
N PRO A 57 -29.55 -46.73 24.66
CA PRO A 57 -30.40 -45.57 24.40
C PRO A 57 -29.94 -44.78 23.17
N ALA A 58 -30.89 -44.29 22.37
CA ALA A 58 -30.60 -43.53 21.16
C ALA A 58 -29.70 -42.31 21.42
N LYS A 59 -29.92 -41.55 22.50
CA LYS A 59 -29.06 -40.42 22.89
C LYS A 59 -27.61 -40.83 23.17
N GLY A 60 -27.42 -41.99 23.80
CA GLY A 60 -26.09 -42.51 24.09
C GLY A 60 -25.38 -43.05 22.85
N ASN A 61 -26.12 -43.70 21.94
CA ASN A 61 -25.60 -44.08 20.64
C ASN A 61 -25.20 -42.87 19.80
N ALA A 62 -26.04 -41.83 19.73
CA ALA A 62 -25.72 -40.59 19.01
C ALA A 62 -24.49 -39.88 19.60
N TYR A 63 -24.38 -39.86 20.93
CA TYR A 63 -23.22 -39.32 21.64
C TYR A 63 -21.93 -40.04 21.23
N LEU A 64 -21.96 -41.38 21.20
CA LEU A 64 -20.83 -42.19 20.78
C LEU A 64 -20.54 -42.08 19.27
N SER A 65 -21.55 -41.89 18.43
CA SER A 65 -21.36 -41.57 17.01
C SER A 65 -20.63 -40.24 16.82
N GLY A 66 -20.93 -39.22 17.63
CA GLY A 66 -20.18 -37.96 17.60
C GLY A 66 -18.70 -38.16 17.90
N VAL A 67 -18.37 -39.06 18.84
CA VAL A 67 -16.98 -39.42 19.17
C VAL A 67 -16.30 -40.16 18.03
N GLN A 68 -17.02 -41.05 17.37
CA GLN A 68 -16.51 -41.72 16.18
C GLN A 68 -16.21 -40.70 15.07
N ALA A 69 -17.13 -39.77 14.80
CA ALA A 69 -16.93 -38.69 13.83
C ALA A 69 -15.72 -37.80 14.19
N MET A 70 -15.51 -37.49 15.48
CA MET A 70 -14.31 -36.78 15.95
C MET A 70 -13.01 -37.51 15.61
N GLN A 71 -13.00 -38.83 15.78
CA GLN A 71 -11.82 -39.65 15.52
C GLN A 71 -11.52 -39.79 14.01
N GLU A 72 -12.56 -39.77 13.19
CA GLU A 72 -12.47 -39.84 11.73
C GLU A 72 -12.13 -38.48 11.09
N GLY A 73 -12.10 -37.39 11.86
CA GLY A 73 -11.89 -36.03 11.36
C GLY A 73 -13.15 -35.38 10.79
N ASN A 74 -14.32 -36.03 10.93
CA ASN A 74 -15.61 -35.53 10.49
C ASN A 74 -16.18 -34.52 11.50
N PHE A 75 -15.45 -33.42 11.73
CA PHE A 75 -15.72 -32.49 12.83
C PHE A 75 -17.07 -31.76 12.71
N ALA A 76 -17.52 -31.44 11.50
CA ALA A 76 -18.83 -30.83 11.28
C ALA A 76 -20.00 -31.76 11.70
N GLU A 77 -19.88 -33.06 11.38
CA GLU A 77 -20.85 -34.07 11.81
C GLU A 77 -20.81 -34.25 13.32
N ALA A 78 -19.60 -34.35 13.90
CA ALA A 78 -19.43 -34.44 15.35
C ALA A 78 -20.07 -33.25 16.07
N PHE A 79 -19.83 -32.02 15.60
CA PHE A 79 -20.44 -30.80 16.14
C PHE A 79 -21.96 -30.89 16.11
N ALA A 80 -22.57 -31.22 14.97
CA ALA A 80 -24.02 -31.30 14.83
C ALA A 80 -24.65 -32.36 15.76
N LEU A 81 -23.98 -33.51 15.91
CA LEU A 81 -24.41 -34.58 16.82
C LEU A 81 -24.36 -34.12 18.28
N PHE A 82 -23.27 -33.50 18.72
CA PHE A 82 -23.12 -33.05 20.10
C PHE A 82 -24.01 -31.84 20.43
N ASP A 83 -24.12 -30.88 19.52
CA ASP A 83 -24.96 -29.69 19.70
C ASP A 83 -26.44 -30.09 19.86
N GLY A 84 -26.94 -30.99 19.00
CA GLY A 84 -28.29 -31.52 19.09
C GLY A 84 -28.57 -32.37 20.34
N LEU A 85 -27.53 -32.79 21.07
CA LEU A 85 -27.65 -33.57 22.29
C LEU A 85 -27.64 -32.72 23.57
N LYS A 86 -27.32 -31.42 23.50
CA LYS A 86 -27.28 -30.55 24.69
C LYS A 86 -28.60 -30.62 25.51
N PRO A 87 -28.56 -30.75 26.85
CA PRO A 87 -27.39 -30.80 27.76
C PRO A 87 -26.99 -32.24 28.17
N TYR A 88 -27.13 -33.24 27.29
CA TYR A 88 -26.79 -34.62 27.61
C TYR A 88 -25.29 -34.79 27.86
N ARG A 89 -24.90 -35.13 29.09
CA ARG A 89 -23.48 -35.35 29.46
C ARG A 89 -22.60 -34.16 29.06
N SER A 90 -21.36 -34.41 28.67
CA SER A 90 -20.41 -33.41 28.17
C SER A 90 -20.63 -33.04 26.69
N SER A 91 -21.84 -33.25 26.13
CA SER A 91 -22.11 -32.89 24.72
C SER A 91 -21.90 -31.39 24.45
N ALA A 92 -22.11 -30.51 25.43
CA ALA A 92 -21.83 -29.10 25.25
C ALA A 92 -20.32 -28.85 25.04
N ASP A 93 -19.47 -29.43 25.88
CA ASP A 93 -18.01 -29.30 25.80
C ASP A 93 -17.45 -30.00 24.55
N LEU A 94 -18.02 -31.14 24.17
CA LEU A 94 -17.61 -31.88 22.97
C LEU A 94 -18.04 -31.20 21.68
N ALA A 95 -19.16 -30.46 21.67
CA ALA A 95 -19.51 -29.62 20.53
C ALA A 95 -18.44 -28.52 20.34
N MET A 96 -18.03 -27.85 21.42
CA MET A 96 -16.96 -26.85 21.35
C MET A 96 -15.62 -27.46 20.91
N GLU A 97 -15.25 -28.64 21.44
CA GLU A 97 -14.05 -29.37 21.01
C GLU A 97 -14.10 -29.75 19.53
N ALA A 98 -15.25 -30.20 19.03
CA ALA A 98 -15.43 -30.54 17.62
C ALA A 98 -15.25 -29.31 16.73
N GLN A 99 -15.89 -28.19 17.09
CA GLN A 99 -15.74 -26.94 16.37
C GLN A 99 -14.29 -26.42 16.41
N TYR A 100 -13.59 -26.55 17.54
CA TYR A 100 -12.18 -26.16 17.68
C TYR A 100 -11.27 -26.97 16.74
N ARG A 101 -11.47 -28.29 16.65
CA ARG A 101 -10.70 -29.13 15.72
C ARG A 101 -11.06 -28.88 14.27
N MET A 102 -12.33 -28.57 13.98
CA MET A 102 -12.76 -28.14 12.65
C MET A 102 -12.03 -26.88 12.20
N ALA A 103 -11.98 -25.86 13.07
CA ALA A 103 -11.24 -24.63 12.83
C ALA A 103 -9.76 -24.89 12.55
N GLY A 104 -9.14 -25.79 13.33
CA GLY A 104 -7.73 -26.17 13.14
C GLY A 104 -7.48 -26.92 11.82
N ALA A 105 -8.42 -27.75 11.39
CA ALA A 105 -8.34 -28.43 10.10
C ALA A 105 -8.45 -27.44 8.92
N LEU A 106 -9.37 -26.48 9.02
CA LEU A 106 -9.52 -25.38 8.05
C LEU A 106 -8.26 -24.52 7.97
N LEU A 107 -7.66 -24.19 9.12
CA LEU A 107 -6.41 -23.44 9.17
C LEU A 107 -5.26 -24.18 8.47
N GLN A 108 -5.18 -25.51 8.66
CA GLN A 108 -4.18 -26.36 8.00
C GLN A 108 -4.42 -26.54 6.50
N SER A 109 -5.68 -26.47 6.03
CA SER A 109 -6.03 -26.53 4.60
C SER A 109 -5.86 -25.19 3.87
N GLY A 110 -5.55 -24.11 4.59
CA GLY A 110 -5.47 -22.76 4.02
C GLY A 110 -6.82 -22.05 3.90
N GLU A 111 -7.88 -22.60 4.49
CA GLU A 111 -9.22 -21.99 4.52
C GLU A 111 -9.33 -20.98 5.67
N TYR A 112 -8.47 -19.96 5.64
CA TYR A 112 -8.22 -19.05 6.76
C TYR A 112 -9.45 -18.26 7.22
N ASP A 113 -10.27 -17.73 6.30
CA ASP A 113 -11.48 -16.99 6.66
C ASP A 113 -12.50 -17.89 7.37
N GLN A 114 -12.64 -19.13 6.90
CA GLN A 114 -13.53 -20.11 7.54
C GLN A 114 -12.98 -20.51 8.91
N ALA A 115 -11.68 -20.73 9.03
CA ALA A 115 -11.03 -21.02 10.32
C ALA A 115 -11.24 -19.87 11.32
N ALA A 116 -11.04 -18.63 10.90
CA ALA A 116 -11.28 -17.44 11.72
C ALA A 116 -12.73 -17.40 12.22
N ALA A 117 -13.72 -17.56 11.34
CA ALA A 117 -15.13 -17.58 11.74
C ALA A 117 -15.45 -18.66 12.78
N GLN A 118 -14.84 -19.85 12.66
CA GLN A 118 -15.02 -20.92 13.65
C GLN A 118 -14.34 -20.60 14.99
N TYR A 119 -13.13 -20.03 14.98
CA TYR A 119 -12.43 -19.63 16.20
C TYR A 119 -13.10 -18.44 16.90
N GLU A 120 -13.65 -17.48 16.14
CA GLU A 120 -14.41 -16.36 16.68
C GLU A 120 -15.66 -16.86 17.43
N ALA A 121 -16.41 -17.79 16.82
CA ALA A 121 -17.61 -18.38 17.42
C ALA A 121 -17.31 -19.14 18.73
N LEU A 122 -16.07 -19.59 18.92
CA LEU A 122 -15.61 -20.28 20.13
C LEU A 122 -15.20 -19.33 21.26
N GLY A 123 -14.91 -18.06 20.96
CA GLY A 123 -14.52 -17.04 21.94
C GLY A 123 -13.35 -17.48 22.82
N GLU A 124 -13.57 -17.52 24.14
CA GLU A 124 -12.55 -17.85 25.15
C GLU A 124 -12.28 -19.36 25.30
N TYR A 125 -12.82 -20.21 24.42
CA TYR A 125 -12.54 -21.64 24.48
C TYR A 125 -11.07 -21.90 24.13
N ARG A 126 -10.29 -22.32 25.14
CA ARG A 126 -8.85 -22.57 24.99
C ARG A 126 -8.12 -21.33 24.45
N ASP A 127 -7.38 -21.49 23.36
CA ASP A 127 -6.62 -20.47 22.66
C ASP A 127 -7.33 -19.99 21.38
N SER A 128 -8.66 -20.20 21.27
CA SER A 128 -9.43 -19.81 20.07
C SER A 128 -9.29 -18.33 19.73
N ALA A 129 -9.31 -17.43 20.71
CA ALA A 129 -9.08 -16.00 20.47
C ALA A 129 -7.71 -15.70 19.86
N MET A 130 -6.66 -16.44 20.23
CA MET A 130 -5.33 -16.32 19.62
C MET A 130 -5.32 -16.90 18.20
N LEU A 131 -5.94 -18.07 18.00
CA LEU A 131 -6.00 -18.74 16.71
C LEU A 131 -6.90 -18.03 15.70
N TYR A 132 -7.89 -17.27 16.15
CA TYR A 132 -8.65 -16.33 15.34
C TYR A 132 -7.72 -15.30 14.68
N ASN A 133 -6.90 -14.62 15.48
CA ASN A 133 -5.92 -13.65 14.98
C ASN A 133 -4.85 -14.32 14.10
N GLU A 134 -4.39 -15.52 14.45
CA GLU A 134 -3.46 -16.29 13.61
C GLU A 134 -4.06 -16.65 12.23
N SER A 135 -5.36 -16.98 12.20
CA SER A 135 -6.08 -17.28 10.96
C SER A 135 -6.16 -16.05 10.06
N LEU A 136 -6.57 -14.90 10.62
CA LEU A 136 -6.60 -13.63 9.90
C LEU A 136 -5.20 -13.20 9.41
N TYR A 137 -4.17 -13.38 10.25
CA TYR A 137 -2.80 -13.09 9.87
C TYR A 137 -2.35 -13.96 8.69
N SER A 138 -2.66 -15.26 8.74
CA SER A 138 -2.33 -16.20 7.66
C SER A 138 -3.05 -15.84 6.35
N ALA A 139 -4.31 -15.41 6.42
CA ALA A 139 -5.04 -14.86 5.26
C ALA A 139 -4.33 -13.64 4.67
N ALA A 140 -3.90 -12.69 5.52
CA ALA A 140 -3.19 -11.50 5.06
C ALA A 140 -1.83 -11.84 4.43
N VAL A 141 -1.10 -12.82 4.97
CA VAL A 141 0.15 -13.32 4.37
C VAL A 141 -0.10 -14.00 3.02
N GLN A 142 -1.21 -14.73 2.86
CA GLN A 142 -1.59 -15.28 1.56
C GLN A 142 -1.86 -14.16 0.53
N LEU A 143 -2.56 -13.10 0.93
CA LEU A 143 -2.79 -11.93 0.07
C LEU A 143 -1.46 -11.29 -0.38
N LEU A 144 -0.44 -11.23 0.49
CA LEU A 144 0.90 -10.78 0.10
C LEU A 144 1.56 -11.69 -0.95
N ALA A 145 1.44 -13.01 -0.79
CA ALA A 145 1.97 -13.98 -1.76
C ALA A 145 1.26 -13.87 -3.12
N GLU A 146 -0.02 -13.49 -3.12
CA GLU A 146 -0.83 -13.23 -4.31
C GLU A 146 -0.64 -11.82 -4.88
N LYS A 147 0.23 -11.00 -4.26
CA LYS A 147 0.49 -9.58 -4.61
C LYS A 147 -0.74 -8.67 -4.46
N SER A 148 -1.74 -9.07 -3.69
CA SER A 148 -2.88 -8.24 -3.28
C SER A 148 -2.49 -7.31 -2.13
N TYR A 149 -1.50 -6.43 -2.38
CA TYR A 149 -0.84 -5.63 -1.34
C TYR A 149 -1.80 -4.73 -0.55
N ALA A 150 -2.73 -4.04 -1.23
CA ALA A 150 -3.65 -3.12 -0.56
C ALA A 150 -4.58 -3.84 0.45
N GLU A 151 -5.10 -5.00 0.08
CA GLU A 151 -5.97 -5.82 0.93
C GLU A 151 -5.16 -6.42 2.09
N ALA A 152 -3.96 -6.93 1.81
CA ALA A 152 -3.07 -7.46 2.82
C ALA A 152 -2.67 -6.40 3.87
N ILE A 153 -2.29 -5.20 3.43
CA ILE A 153 -1.91 -4.08 4.29
C ILE A 153 -3.07 -3.68 5.19
N GLU A 154 -4.30 -3.64 4.67
CA GLU A 154 -5.47 -3.30 5.49
C GLU A 154 -5.77 -4.37 6.54
N ALA A 155 -5.68 -5.64 6.17
CA ALA A 155 -5.83 -6.76 7.11
C ALA A 155 -4.76 -6.73 8.21
N LEU A 156 -3.49 -6.52 7.85
CA LEU A 156 -2.37 -6.43 8.80
C LEU A 156 -2.49 -5.19 9.71
N ARG A 157 -2.92 -4.05 9.16
CA ARG A 157 -3.18 -2.82 9.94
C ARG A 157 -4.25 -3.07 11.01
N THR A 158 -5.34 -3.73 10.62
CA THR A 158 -6.44 -4.09 11.53
C THR A 158 -5.96 -4.99 12.67
N LEU A 159 -5.13 -6.01 12.35
CA LEU A 159 -4.55 -6.91 13.34
C LEU A 159 -3.58 -6.21 14.28
N ARG A 160 -2.71 -5.35 13.75
CA ARG A 160 -1.79 -4.53 14.55
C ARG A 160 -2.57 -3.64 15.52
N ASP A 161 -3.61 -2.97 15.04
CA ASP A 161 -4.44 -2.07 15.85
C ASP A 161 -5.22 -2.84 16.94
N ALA A 162 -5.52 -4.12 16.70
CA ALA A 162 -6.05 -5.05 17.69
C ALA A 162 -4.98 -5.60 18.68
N GLY A 163 -3.71 -5.19 18.56
CA GLY A 163 -2.63 -5.59 19.46
C GLY A 163 -1.95 -6.91 19.12
N TYR A 164 -2.15 -7.45 17.91
CA TYR A 164 -1.49 -8.68 17.48
C TYR A 164 -0.06 -8.39 16.97
N GLU A 165 0.93 -8.63 17.82
CA GLU A 165 2.32 -8.17 17.64
C GLU A 165 2.94 -8.57 16.30
N LYS A 166 2.69 -9.81 15.81
CA LYS A 166 3.27 -10.28 14.53
C LYS A 166 2.84 -9.44 13.32
N ALA A 167 1.70 -8.76 13.41
CA ALA A 167 1.19 -7.96 12.30
C ALA A 167 2.01 -6.68 12.06
N ALA A 168 2.69 -6.14 13.08
CA ALA A 168 3.49 -4.93 12.93
C ALA A 168 4.67 -5.15 11.95
N ASP A 169 5.47 -6.19 12.19
CA ASP A 169 6.62 -6.53 11.35
C ASP A 169 6.18 -6.88 9.91
N ALA A 170 5.10 -7.66 9.79
CA ALA A 170 4.55 -8.05 8.49
C ALA A 170 3.99 -6.85 7.71
N LEU A 171 3.35 -5.89 8.39
CA LEU A 171 2.82 -4.68 7.77
C LEU A 171 3.95 -3.83 7.18
N ASN A 172 5.04 -3.65 7.94
CA ASN A 172 6.20 -2.93 7.43
C ASN A 172 6.81 -3.66 6.24
N ALA A 173 7.07 -4.97 6.35
CA ALA A 173 7.57 -5.76 5.22
C ALA A 173 6.68 -5.66 3.97
N ALA A 174 5.35 -5.62 4.14
CA ALA A 174 4.41 -5.45 3.05
C ALA A 174 4.59 -4.11 2.31
N TYR A 175 4.75 -3.00 3.04
CA TYR A 175 5.04 -1.69 2.43
C TYR A 175 6.34 -1.73 1.62
N TYR A 176 7.41 -2.32 2.16
CA TYR A 176 8.70 -2.39 1.49
C TYR A 176 8.64 -3.24 0.22
N VAL A 177 8.05 -4.43 0.28
CA VAL A 177 7.92 -5.31 -0.89
C VAL A 177 7.08 -4.64 -1.97
N TRP A 178 5.96 -4.00 -1.60
CA TRP A 178 5.13 -3.28 -2.57
C TRP A 178 5.87 -2.10 -3.20
N ALA A 179 6.59 -1.30 -2.40
CA ALA A 179 7.39 -0.19 -2.90
C ALA A 179 8.48 -0.66 -3.88
N ILE A 180 9.18 -1.77 -3.58
CA ILE A 180 10.19 -2.35 -4.47
C ILE A 180 9.56 -2.77 -5.81
N GLU A 181 8.42 -3.45 -5.78
CA GLU A 181 7.73 -3.88 -7.00
C GLU A 181 7.25 -2.68 -7.84
N CYS A 182 6.77 -1.61 -7.21
CA CYS A 182 6.47 -0.36 -7.90
C CYS A 182 7.72 0.25 -8.56
N ALA A 183 8.86 0.27 -7.85
CA ALA A 183 10.11 0.79 -8.37
C ALA A 183 10.66 -0.05 -9.54
N ASP A 184 10.57 -1.38 -9.45
CA ASP A 184 10.95 -2.30 -10.52
C ASP A 184 10.07 -2.14 -11.77
N ALA A 185 8.82 -1.72 -11.59
CA ALA A 185 7.93 -1.32 -12.69
C ALA A 185 8.19 0.10 -13.22
N GLY A 186 9.13 0.85 -12.61
CA GLY A 186 9.45 2.23 -12.95
C GLY A 186 8.50 3.28 -12.37
N ASP A 187 7.59 2.90 -11.48
CA ASP A 187 6.68 3.82 -10.78
C ASP A 187 7.30 4.27 -9.44
N TYR A 188 8.32 5.14 -9.53
CA TYR A 188 9.02 5.64 -8.35
C TYR A 188 8.15 6.55 -7.48
N LEU A 189 7.13 7.22 -8.05
CA LEU A 189 6.23 8.08 -7.29
C LEU A 189 5.38 7.25 -6.33
N SER A 190 4.73 6.20 -6.83
CA SER A 190 3.99 5.28 -5.98
C SER A 190 4.92 4.59 -4.99
N ALA A 191 6.08 4.09 -5.43
CA ALA A 191 7.05 3.42 -4.57
C ALA A 191 7.48 4.31 -3.39
N TYR A 192 7.83 5.56 -3.67
CA TYR A 192 8.24 6.51 -2.64
C TYR A 192 7.09 6.84 -1.68
N ARG A 193 5.88 7.05 -2.17
CA ARG A 193 4.71 7.29 -1.30
C ARG A 193 4.41 6.09 -0.39
N ILE A 194 4.47 4.88 -0.93
CA ILE A 194 4.19 3.65 -0.19
C ILE A 194 5.20 3.46 0.94
N VAL A 195 6.50 3.65 0.69
CA VAL A 195 7.53 3.44 1.72
C VAL A 195 7.41 4.42 2.89
N GLN A 196 6.91 5.64 2.64
CA GLN A 196 6.66 6.66 3.69
C GLN A 196 5.49 6.29 4.62
N LEU A 197 4.67 5.29 4.28
CA LEU A 197 3.61 4.79 5.16
C LEU A 197 4.12 3.81 6.23
N SER A 198 5.36 3.34 6.10
CA SER A 198 5.99 2.48 7.10
C SER A 198 6.39 3.28 8.35
N ASP A 199 6.50 2.61 9.50
CA ASP A 199 6.90 3.26 10.77
C ASP A 199 8.43 3.45 10.92
N GLY A 200 9.21 3.13 9.88
CA GLY A 200 10.67 3.24 9.88
C GLY A 200 11.41 2.20 10.72
N SER A 201 10.73 1.20 11.29
CA SER A 201 11.36 0.17 12.14
C SER A 201 12.12 -0.93 11.37
N TYR A 202 12.09 -0.89 10.04
CA TYR A 202 12.72 -1.90 9.20
C TYR A 202 14.19 -1.57 8.92
N GLN A 203 15.07 -2.53 9.19
CA GLN A 203 16.53 -2.34 9.27
C GLN A 203 17.19 -1.91 7.94
N GLU A 204 16.57 -2.22 6.80
CA GLU A 204 17.04 -1.89 5.45
C GLU A 204 16.35 -0.65 4.85
N SER A 205 15.56 0.06 5.67
CA SER A 205 14.70 1.16 5.22
C SER A 205 15.46 2.36 4.67
N ASP A 206 16.54 2.79 5.33
CA ASP A 206 17.25 4.01 4.96
C ASP A 206 17.89 3.93 3.57
N GLU A 207 18.51 2.80 3.23
CA GLU A 207 19.16 2.59 1.92
C GLU A 207 18.12 2.54 0.80
N LEU A 208 17.01 1.82 1.03
CA LEU A 208 15.92 1.76 0.06
C LEU A 208 15.27 3.14 -0.12
N ILE A 209 14.94 3.85 0.97
CA ILE A 209 14.35 5.19 0.89
C ILE A 209 15.28 6.14 0.13
N ALA A 210 16.59 6.08 0.40
CA ALA A 210 17.57 6.87 -0.35
C ALA A 210 17.60 6.48 -1.84
N ALA A 211 17.54 5.20 -2.18
CA ALA A 211 17.50 4.72 -3.55
C ALA A 211 16.22 5.17 -4.27
N LEU A 212 15.06 5.04 -3.64
CA LEU A 212 13.76 5.49 -4.15
C LEU A 212 13.74 7.01 -4.35
N ARG A 213 14.29 7.77 -3.41
CA ARG A 213 14.42 9.23 -3.50
C ARG A 213 15.24 9.65 -4.73
N ASN A 214 16.37 8.99 -4.97
CA ASN A 214 17.20 9.22 -6.16
C ASN A 214 16.47 8.83 -7.45
N GLY A 215 15.82 7.66 -7.47
CA GLY A 215 15.04 7.20 -8.62
C GLY A 215 13.89 8.15 -8.97
N LEU A 216 13.16 8.62 -7.96
CA LEU A 216 12.09 9.59 -8.12
C LEU A 216 12.60 10.92 -8.70
N TYR A 217 13.74 11.41 -8.21
CA TYR A 217 14.35 12.64 -8.70
C TYR A 217 14.76 12.54 -10.17
N GLU A 218 15.42 11.43 -10.57
CA GLU A 218 15.81 11.23 -11.96
C GLU A 218 14.61 11.04 -12.89
N GLN A 219 13.57 10.34 -12.44
CA GLN A 219 12.34 10.21 -13.21
C GLN A 219 11.60 11.56 -13.33
N ALA A 220 11.61 12.38 -12.28
CA ALA A 220 11.04 13.74 -12.33
C ALA A 220 11.77 14.62 -13.35
N LYS A 221 13.11 14.52 -13.42
CA LYS A 221 13.92 15.20 -14.46
C LYS A 221 13.58 14.72 -15.87
N GLN A 222 13.36 13.41 -16.05
CA GLN A 222 12.95 12.85 -17.34
C GLN A 222 11.56 13.38 -17.76
N CYS A 223 10.59 13.39 -16.85
CA CYS A 223 9.27 13.97 -17.09
C CYS A 223 9.37 15.46 -17.45
N TYR A 224 10.21 16.20 -16.73
CA TYR A 224 10.46 17.62 -16.99
C TYR A 224 11.02 17.85 -18.39
N ALA A 225 12.07 17.11 -18.78
CA ALA A 225 12.68 17.19 -20.11
C ALA A 225 11.73 16.72 -21.22
N GLY A 226 10.82 15.79 -20.91
CA GLY A 226 9.76 15.31 -21.80
C GLY A 226 8.59 16.29 -21.97
N GLY A 227 8.54 17.38 -21.20
CA GLY A 227 7.45 18.35 -21.21
C GLY A 227 6.25 17.96 -20.34
N GLU A 228 6.32 16.84 -19.62
CA GLU A 228 5.31 16.38 -18.65
C GLU A 228 5.45 17.15 -17.33
N ARG A 229 5.34 18.48 -17.40
CA ARG A 229 5.70 19.39 -16.30
C ARG A 229 4.82 19.25 -15.06
N GLU A 230 3.54 18.93 -15.21
CA GLU A 230 2.65 18.73 -14.05
C GLU A 230 3.05 17.46 -13.27
N LEU A 231 3.34 16.35 -13.98
CA LEU A 231 3.84 15.13 -13.36
C LEU A 231 5.21 15.36 -12.71
N ALA A 232 6.13 16.03 -13.41
CA ALA A 232 7.43 16.39 -12.84
C ALA A 232 7.28 17.22 -11.56
N LYS A 233 6.36 18.20 -11.55
CA LYS A 233 6.08 19.03 -10.38
C LYS A 233 5.54 18.21 -9.22
N GLU A 234 4.59 17.29 -9.47
CA GLU A 234 4.09 16.38 -8.44
C GLU A 234 5.25 15.60 -7.80
N MET A 235 6.13 15.04 -8.62
CA MET A 235 7.27 14.25 -8.15
C MET A 235 8.30 15.07 -7.37
N PHE A 236 8.67 16.26 -7.86
CA PHE A 236 9.57 17.16 -7.12
C PHE A 236 8.95 17.65 -5.80
N THR A 237 7.62 17.73 -5.71
CA THR A 237 6.92 18.15 -4.48
C THR A 237 7.07 17.13 -3.35
N GLU A 238 7.23 15.85 -3.68
CA GLU A 238 7.56 14.78 -2.72
C GLU A 238 9.03 14.85 -2.23
N LEU A 239 9.84 15.75 -2.79
CA LEU A 239 11.29 15.84 -2.62
C LEU A 239 11.76 17.22 -2.06
N PRO A 240 11.16 17.75 -0.98
CA PRO A 240 11.50 19.08 -0.48
C PRO A 240 12.97 19.17 -0.03
N GLY A 241 13.69 20.17 -0.54
CA GLY A 241 15.11 20.39 -0.25
C GLY A 241 16.05 19.29 -0.74
N PHE A 242 15.56 18.31 -1.53
CA PHE A 242 16.40 17.28 -2.11
C PHE A 242 16.96 17.76 -3.45
N GLU A 243 18.29 17.82 -3.54
CA GLU A 243 19.01 18.32 -4.71
C GLU A 243 18.45 19.66 -5.20
N ARG A 244 18.06 19.77 -6.47
CA ARG A 244 17.47 20.98 -7.07
C ARG A 244 15.96 20.87 -7.29
N SER A 245 15.26 20.01 -6.54
CA SER A 245 13.81 19.79 -6.72
C SER A 245 13.00 21.09 -6.61
N ASP A 246 13.34 21.94 -5.63
CA ASP A 246 12.69 23.23 -5.42
C ASP A 246 12.90 24.19 -6.61
N ASP A 247 14.06 24.12 -7.28
CA ASP A 247 14.36 24.93 -8.45
C ASP A 247 13.55 24.50 -9.67
N TYR A 248 13.38 23.20 -9.89
CA TYR A 248 12.48 22.71 -10.95
C TYR A 248 11.03 23.16 -10.69
N ILE A 249 10.54 23.09 -9.45
CA ILE A 249 9.20 23.58 -9.10
C ILE A 249 9.06 25.08 -9.42
N ARG A 250 10.07 25.90 -9.11
CA ARG A 250 10.11 27.33 -9.45
C ARG A 250 10.00 27.55 -10.96
N LEU A 251 10.75 26.79 -11.77
CA LEU A 251 10.68 26.87 -13.23
C LEU A 251 9.30 26.46 -13.76
N ILE A 252 8.71 25.37 -13.26
CA ILE A 252 7.38 24.91 -13.69
C ILE A 252 6.30 25.94 -13.37
N ASN A 253 6.34 26.51 -12.16
CA ASN A 253 5.37 27.54 -11.76
C ASN A 253 5.50 28.81 -12.62
N ALA A 254 6.72 29.22 -12.95
CA ALA A 254 6.97 30.36 -13.83
C ALA A 254 6.54 30.08 -15.28
N PHE A 255 6.66 28.83 -15.74
CA PHE A 255 6.16 28.40 -17.04
C PHE A 255 4.63 28.54 -17.12
N PHE A 256 3.89 28.11 -16.10
CA PHE A 256 2.42 28.21 -16.08
C PHE A 256 1.88 29.58 -15.65
N GLY A 257 2.74 30.53 -15.30
CA GLY A 257 2.31 31.86 -14.84
C GLY A 257 1.59 31.84 -13.48
N VAL A 258 1.84 30.83 -12.65
CA VAL A 258 1.19 30.63 -11.33
C VAL A 258 1.87 31.47 -10.22
N TYR A 259 2.83 32.33 -10.58
CA TYR A 259 3.67 33.06 -9.64
C TYR A 259 3.49 34.58 -9.75
N LYS A 260 3.44 35.30 -8.61
CA LYS A 260 3.34 36.77 -8.61
C LYS A 260 4.67 37.46 -8.94
N GLU A 261 5.80 36.89 -8.51
CA GLU A 261 7.16 37.42 -8.77
C GLU A 261 8.21 36.30 -8.86
N PRO A 262 8.34 35.60 -10.01
CA PRO A 262 9.33 34.53 -10.11
C PRO A 262 10.73 35.15 -10.17
N ILE A 263 11.40 35.22 -9.02
CA ILE A 263 12.83 35.49 -8.98
C ILE A 263 13.50 34.24 -9.51
N LEU A 264 13.96 34.27 -10.77
CA LEU A 264 14.68 33.16 -11.42
C LEU A 264 16.12 33.55 -11.80
N THR A 265 16.57 34.73 -11.40
CA THR A 265 17.88 35.28 -11.78
C THR A 265 19.05 34.38 -11.38
N ASP A 266 18.93 33.69 -10.25
CA ASP A 266 19.85 32.67 -9.74
C ASP A 266 19.81 31.35 -10.54
N LEU A 267 18.76 31.12 -11.34
CA LEU A 267 18.61 29.94 -12.20
C LEU A 267 19.08 30.20 -13.64
N ALA A 268 19.57 31.39 -13.96
CA ALA A 268 20.07 31.68 -15.31
C ALA A 268 21.16 30.66 -15.74
N GLY A 269 20.93 30.00 -16.88
CA GLY A 269 21.79 28.93 -17.41
C GLY A 269 21.51 27.53 -16.86
N PHE A 270 20.52 27.36 -16.00
CA PHE A 270 20.04 26.04 -15.55
C PHE A 270 18.86 25.59 -16.42
N GLU A 271 18.93 24.37 -16.96
CA GLU A 271 17.87 23.79 -17.82
C GLU A 271 17.41 24.78 -18.91
N ASP A 272 16.10 24.96 -19.06
CA ASP A 272 15.44 25.92 -19.95
C ASP A 272 15.07 27.22 -19.21
N ALA A 273 15.70 27.51 -18.06
CA ALA A 273 15.38 28.70 -17.26
C ALA A 273 15.51 29.98 -18.09
N ASN A 274 16.50 30.08 -18.96
CA ASN A 274 16.68 31.24 -19.84
C ASN A 274 15.47 31.45 -20.76
N ASP A 275 14.92 30.36 -21.30
CA ASP A 275 13.76 30.40 -22.18
C ASP A 275 12.51 30.77 -21.37
N ILE A 276 12.32 30.19 -20.19
CA ILE A 276 11.20 30.49 -19.29
C ILE A 276 11.25 31.94 -18.82
N ILE A 277 12.44 32.46 -18.49
CA ILE A 277 12.65 33.86 -18.09
C ILE A 277 12.22 34.79 -19.21
N LEU A 278 12.63 34.51 -20.45
CA LEU A 278 12.34 35.37 -21.60
C LEU A 278 11.02 35.05 -22.31
N MET A 279 10.27 34.06 -21.83
CA MET A 279 9.06 33.56 -22.48
C MET A 279 7.96 34.61 -22.56
N ASN A 280 7.80 35.40 -21.50
CA ASN A 280 6.78 36.44 -21.39
C ASN A 280 7.29 37.60 -20.51
N TRP A 281 6.60 38.75 -20.60
CA TRP A 281 6.91 39.94 -19.84
C TRP A 281 6.95 39.73 -18.33
N ASN A 282 6.00 38.97 -17.77
CA ASN A 282 5.89 38.78 -16.32
C ASN A 282 7.15 38.14 -15.73
N ASN A 283 7.80 37.25 -16.49
CA ASN A 283 9.07 36.63 -16.09
C ASN A 283 10.26 37.56 -16.45
N ALA A 284 10.28 38.09 -17.66
CA ALA A 284 11.44 38.81 -18.20
C ALA A 284 11.73 40.11 -17.44
N ARG A 285 10.69 40.84 -17.01
CA ARG A 285 10.81 42.14 -16.34
C ARG A 285 11.65 42.09 -15.06
N PHE A 286 11.50 41.03 -14.27
CA PHE A 286 12.26 40.85 -13.02
C PHE A 286 13.73 40.51 -13.29
N PHE A 287 13.99 39.72 -14.34
CA PHE A 287 15.36 39.44 -14.73
C PHE A 287 16.05 40.67 -15.31
N LEU A 288 15.39 41.39 -16.22
CA LEU A 288 15.97 42.53 -16.92
C LEU A 288 16.08 43.79 -16.07
N GLU A 289 15.39 43.85 -14.92
CA GLU A 289 15.48 44.95 -13.97
C GLU A 289 16.93 45.32 -13.63
N GLY A 290 17.24 46.61 -13.66
CA GLY A 290 18.55 47.16 -13.36
C GLY A 290 19.27 47.72 -14.59
N GLN A 291 20.56 48.00 -14.40
CA GLN A 291 21.40 48.59 -15.43
C GLN A 291 22.29 47.54 -16.10
N TRP A 292 22.29 47.51 -17.43
CA TRP A 292 23.16 46.64 -18.22
C TRP A 292 24.06 47.50 -19.09
N LYS A 293 25.39 47.35 -18.95
CA LYS A 293 26.36 48.23 -19.62
C LYS A 293 27.55 47.47 -20.18
N SER A 294 28.11 47.97 -21.29
CA SER A 294 29.40 47.55 -21.84
C SER A 294 29.87 48.51 -22.92
N GLY A 295 31.15 48.89 -22.93
CA GLY A 295 31.76 49.62 -24.06
C GLY A 295 31.09 50.96 -24.42
N GLY A 296 30.49 51.66 -23.45
CA GLY A 296 29.73 52.91 -23.68
C GLY A 296 28.26 52.71 -24.06
N TYR A 297 27.84 51.46 -24.25
CA TYR A 297 26.44 51.09 -24.48
C TYR A 297 25.72 50.77 -23.17
N TYR A 298 24.42 51.06 -23.11
CA TYR A 298 23.54 50.73 -22.00
C TYR A 298 22.15 50.26 -22.44
N TYR A 299 21.55 49.43 -21.60
CA TYR A 299 20.21 48.86 -21.75
C TYR A 299 19.63 48.72 -20.34
N ASN A 300 18.76 49.64 -19.93
CA ASN A 300 18.36 49.77 -18.53
C ASN A 300 16.84 49.59 -18.38
N PHE A 301 16.44 48.81 -17.38
CA PHE A 301 15.06 48.72 -16.92
C PHE A 301 14.95 49.27 -15.51
N THR A 302 14.02 50.20 -15.31
CA THR A 302 13.77 50.77 -13.98
C THR A 302 12.35 50.43 -13.56
N ARG A 303 12.22 49.74 -12.42
CA ARG A 303 10.93 49.49 -11.77
C ARG A 303 10.49 50.75 -11.02
N GLY A 304 9.37 51.32 -11.45
CA GLY A 304 8.74 52.48 -10.84
C GLY A 304 7.72 52.10 -9.76
N ALA A 305 6.92 53.08 -9.34
CA ALA A 305 5.76 52.84 -8.49
C ALA A 305 4.73 51.96 -9.21
N ASP A 306 3.92 51.21 -8.44
CA ASP A 306 2.84 50.36 -8.95
C ASP A 306 3.26 49.30 -9.99
N ASP A 307 4.53 48.85 -9.92
CA ASP A 307 5.09 47.81 -10.81
C ASP A 307 5.17 48.22 -12.30
N VAL A 308 5.20 49.53 -12.57
CA VAL A 308 5.39 50.08 -13.91
C VAL A 308 6.88 50.11 -14.24
N PHE A 309 7.29 49.44 -15.30
CA PHE A 309 8.67 49.45 -15.77
C PHE A 309 8.89 50.53 -16.83
N THR A 310 10.03 51.19 -16.77
CA THR A 310 10.52 52.08 -17.83
C THR A 310 11.79 51.50 -18.44
N PHE A 311 11.99 51.76 -19.73
CA PHE A 311 13.11 51.26 -20.51
C PHE A 311 13.92 52.42 -21.09
N GLU A 312 15.25 52.37 -20.92
CA GLU A 312 16.17 53.37 -21.46
C GLU A 312 17.38 52.70 -22.10
N THR A 313 17.75 53.11 -23.31
CA THR A 313 18.90 52.54 -24.02
C THR A 313 19.53 53.54 -24.99
N ASN A 314 20.83 53.36 -25.27
CA ASN A 314 21.49 53.99 -26.42
C ASN A 314 21.88 52.97 -27.51
N LEU A 315 21.36 51.74 -27.44
CA LEU A 315 21.48 50.79 -28.53
C LEU A 315 20.68 51.26 -29.75
N PRO A 316 21.07 50.88 -30.97
CA PRO A 316 20.28 51.18 -32.15
C PRO A 316 18.88 50.58 -32.05
N TYR A 317 17.85 51.43 -32.03
CA TYR A 317 16.45 51.01 -31.87
C TYR A 317 15.53 51.65 -32.89
N ILE A 318 14.43 50.97 -33.18
CA ILE A 318 13.30 51.44 -33.96
C ILE A 318 12.38 52.20 -33.01
N ASP A 319 12.24 53.51 -33.22
CA ASP A 319 11.36 54.38 -32.45
C ASP A 319 9.92 54.22 -32.95
N TRP A 320 9.17 53.34 -32.30
CA TRP A 320 7.83 52.92 -32.70
C TRP A 320 7.06 52.40 -31.49
N GLY A 321 5.73 52.34 -31.60
CA GLY A 321 4.86 51.77 -30.57
C GLY A 321 4.44 52.76 -29.48
N ASP A 322 3.71 52.24 -28.51
CA ASP A 322 3.18 52.96 -27.35
C ASP A 322 3.66 52.34 -26.03
N TYR A 323 3.98 51.04 -26.03
CA TYR A 323 4.53 50.28 -24.91
C TYR A 323 5.41 49.15 -25.42
N PHE A 324 6.19 48.55 -24.52
CA PHE A 324 7.07 47.41 -24.83
C PHE A 324 6.62 46.12 -24.15
N ASP A 325 7.01 44.99 -24.75
CA ASP A 325 6.73 43.64 -24.27
C ASP A 325 7.96 42.74 -24.53
N VAL A 326 8.05 41.62 -23.81
CA VAL A 326 9.04 40.56 -24.07
C VAL A 326 8.32 39.25 -24.27
N ARG A 327 8.54 38.60 -25.42
CA ARG A 327 7.94 37.30 -25.75
C ARG A 327 8.99 36.40 -26.41
N TYR A 328 9.24 35.23 -25.82
CA TYR A 328 10.19 34.24 -26.33
C TYR A 328 11.56 34.84 -26.72
N GLY A 329 12.09 35.77 -25.93
CA GLY A 329 13.37 36.45 -26.20
C GLY A 329 13.28 37.68 -27.12
N TYR A 330 12.17 37.90 -27.80
CA TYR A 330 11.96 39.13 -28.56
C TYR A 330 11.53 40.27 -27.63
N PHE A 331 12.26 41.37 -27.66
CA PHE A 331 11.81 42.65 -27.14
C PHE A 331 11.02 43.36 -28.24
N LEU A 332 9.74 43.58 -27.97
CA LEU A 332 8.76 44.10 -28.91
C LEU A 332 8.37 45.51 -28.49
N GLU A 333 8.24 46.40 -29.47
CA GLU A 333 7.39 47.58 -29.34
C GLU A 333 6.00 47.21 -29.82
N CYS A 334 4.97 47.71 -29.15
CA CYS A 334 3.58 47.32 -29.33
C CYS A 334 2.69 48.58 -29.41
N LYS A 335 1.59 48.51 -30.16
CA LYS A 335 0.54 49.55 -30.20
C LYS A 335 -0.60 49.23 -29.23
N VAL A 336 -1.16 50.23 -28.55
CA VAL A 336 -2.25 50.03 -27.57
C VAL A 336 -3.55 49.61 -28.26
N ASP A 337 -3.86 50.20 -29.41
CA ASP A 337 -5.16 50.06 -30.08
C ASP A 337 -5.18 48.99 -31.19
N THR A 338 -4.06 48.28 -31.40
CA THR A 338 -3.90 47.29 -32.47
C THR A 338 -2.98 46.14 -32.03
N ASP A 339 -3.08 44.97 -32.66
CA ASP A 339 -2.15 43.85 -32.43
C ASP A 339 -0.80 43.98 -33.19
N GLU A 340 -0.49 45.17 -33.74
CA GLU A 340 0.76 45.42 -34.44
C GLU A 340 1.94 45.44 -33.46
N THR A 341 3.04 44.78 -33.85
CA THR A 341 4.28 44.75 -33.09
C THR A 341 5.49 44.96 -34.01
N VAL A 342 6.55 45.53 -33.44
CA VAL A 342 7.87 45.66 -34.08
C VAL A 342 8.93 45.03 -33.20
N GLU A 343 9.71 44.12 -33.77
CA GLU A 343 10.86 43.50 -33.10
C GLU A 343 12.02 44.48 -33.02
N ASN A 344 12.31 44.96 -31.80
CA ASN A 344 13.40 45.90 -31.57
C ASN A 344 14.70 45.15 -31.29
N TYR A 345 14.63 44.13 -30.42
CA TYR A 345 15.78 43.32 -30.05
C TYR A 345 15.47 41.82 -29.94
N TRP A 346 16.48 41.00 -30.21
CA TRP A 346 16.54 39.62 -29.73
C TRP A 346 17.48 39.54 -28.53
N ILE A 347 16.94 39.11 -27.38
CA ILE A 347 17.65 38.99 -26.11
C ILE A 347 18.06 37.53 -25.89
N SER A 348 19.28 37.30 -25.42
CA SER A 348 19.73 35.99 -24.96
C SER A 348 20.46 36.11 -23.63
N ILE A 349 20.12 35.26 -22.67
CA ILE A 349 20.75 35.22 -21.35
C ILE A 349 21.98 34.32 -21.43
N MET A 350 23.15 34.84 -21.04
CA MET A 350 24.39 34.07 -20.97
C MET A 350 24.63 33.53 -19.56
N ASN A 351 24.28 34.33 -18.54
CA ASN A 351 24.24 33.99 -17.12
C ASN A 351 23.48 35.12 -16.38
N SER A 352 23.38 35.03 -15.06
CA SER A 352 22.66 35.98 -14.19
C SER A 352 23.04 37.45 -14.41
N ASN A 353 24.28 37.70 -14.84
CA ASN A 353 24.90 39.01 -14.93
C ASN A 353 25.33 39.39 -16.35
N THR A 354 25.03 38.57 -17.35
CA THR A 354 25.45 38.80 -18.74
C THR A 354 24.32 38.47 -19.69
N ILE A 355 23.96 39.43 -20.54
CA ILE A 355 23.01 39.25 -21.64
C ILE A 355 23.66 39.62 -22.97
N ARG A 356 23.12 39.05 -24.04
CA ARG A 356 23.34 39.52 -25.41
C ARG A 356 22.04 40.14 -25.92
N VAL A 357 22.17 41.31 -26.54
CA VAL A 357 21.06 42.04 -27.15
C VAL A 357 21.42 42.26 -28.61
N SER A 358 20.66 41.67 -29.53
CA SER A 358 20.85 41.84 -30.98
C SER A 358 19.82 42.82 -31.51
N ALA A 359 20.27 43.95 -32.05
CA ALA A 359 19.42 45.01 -32.57
C ALA A 359 18.99 44.72 -34.00
N PHE A 360 17.68 44.63 -34.25
CA PHE A 360 17.15 44.36 -35.60
C PHE A 360 17.42 45.52 -36.57
N LYS A 361 17.48 46.75 -36.07
CA LYS A 361 17.74 47.96 -36.87
C LYS A 361 19.08 47.93 -37.62
N THR A 362 20.13 47.42 -36.97
CA THR A 362 21.50 47.43 -37.54
C THR A 362 22.06 46.03 -37.77
N GLY A 363 21.48 45.00 -37.15
CA GLY A 363 22.02 43.64 -37.12
C GLY A 363 23.18 43.46 -36.15
N GLU A 364 23.50 44.47 -35.34
CA GLU A 364 24.60 44.41 -34.36
C GLU A 364 24.18 43.69 -33.08
N THR A 365 25.09 42.90 -32.51
CA THR A 365 24.91 42.22 -31.22
C THR A 365 25.81 42.82 -30.15
N PHE A 366 25.20 43.20 -29.03
CA PHE A 366 25.87 43.81 -27.88
C PHE A 366 25.89 42.83 -26.72
N THR A 367 27.07 42.59 -26.13
CA THR A 367 27.18 41.84 -24.87
C THR A 367 27.23 42.84 -23.72
N LEU A 368 26.25 42.77 -22.83
CA LEU A 368 26.06 43.72 -21.74
C LEU A 368 26.14 43.02 -20.38
N TYR A 369 26.67 43.73 -19.39
CA TYR A 369 26.89 43.21 -18.05
C TYR A 369 26.01 43.95 -17.04
N ARG A 370 25.37 43.20 -16.14
CA ARG A 370 24.59 43.76 -15.03
C ARG A 370 25.51 44.59 -14.14
N GLN A 371 25.07 45.78 -13.76
CA GLN A 371 25.78 46.65 -12.82
C GLN A 371 25.18 46.48 -11.41
N PHE A 372 26.04 46.42 -10.40
CA PHE A 372 25.66 46.27 -8.99
C PHE A 372 25.77 47.58 -8.23
#